data_AF-A0AAW6RDR5-F1
#
_entry.id   AF-A0AAW6RDR5-F1
#
_cell.length_a   1.000
_cell.length_b   1.000
_cell.length_c   1.000
_cell.angle_alpha   90.00
_cell.angle_beta   90.00
_cell.angle_gamma   90.00
#
_symmetry.space_group_name_H-M   'P 1'
#
loop_
_entity.id
_entity.type
_entity.pdbx_description
1 polymer ?
#
loop_
_entity_poly.entity_id
_entity_poly.type
_entity_poly.pdbx_seq_one_letter_code
_entity_poly.pdbx_strand_id
1 'polypeptide(L)'
;MFTPREDENRRLLRARDLIDRSYAEPLDTASLARVAHMSSSHFIRRFRAVFGETPRHYLQRRRVERACAALRTTTTPVTDIARSVGYESLGTFGRTFTAIIGCSPTAYRRRVSPVPVPGCFVRRWTRPVNPPGFDPLDSLPVSSNFGEAPADAAVVSSGT
;
A
#
# COMPACT_ATOMS: atom_id res chain seq x y z
N MET A 1 2.00 36.14 -5.63
CA MET A 1 0.52 36.18 -5.65
C MET A 1 0.05 35.02 -6.52
N PHE A 2 -0.73 34.07 -5.99
CA PHE A 2 -1.27 32.98 -6.80
C PHE A 2 -2.46 33.49 -7.62
N THR A 3 -2.65 32.98 -8.84
CA THR A 3 -3.77 33.40 -9.69
C THR A 3 -5.07 32.77 -9.18
N PRO A 4 -6.24 33.38 -9.41
CA PRO A 4 -7.52 32.82 -8.97
C PRO A 4 -7.76 31.37 -9.45
N ARG A 5 -7.27 31.04 -10.65
CA ARG A 5 -7.34 29.68 -11.22
C ARG A 5 -6.45 28.69 -10.47
N GLU A 6 -5.27 29.13 -10.02
CA GLU A 6 -4.35 28.30 -9.23
C GLU A 6 -4.95 27.97 -7.86
N ASP A 7 -5.57 28.95 -7.20
CA ASP A 7 -6.24 28.74 -5.91
C ASP A 7 -7.46 27.81 -6.03
N GLU A 8 -8.16 27.87 -7.16
CA GLU A 8 -9.25 26.94 -7.47
C GLU A 8 -8.73 25.51 -7.66
N ASN A 9 -7.67 25.33 -8.46
CA ASN A 9 -7.03 24.04 -8.69
C ASN A 9 -6.55 23.40 -7.37
N ARG A 10 -5.96 24.19 -6.47
CA ARG A 10 -5.53 23.71 -5.15
C ARG A 10 -6.70 23.21 -4.31
N ARG A 11 -7.85 23.89 -4.33
CA ARG A 11 -9.07 23.44 -3.64
C ARG A 11 -9.60 22.13 -4.23
N LEU A 12 -9.58 22.00 -5.55
CA LEU A 12 -9.97 20.76 -6.23
C LEU A 12 -9.01 19.60 -5.93
N LEU A 13 -7.70 19.86 -5.85
CA LEU A 13 -6.70 18.87 -5.46
C LEU A 13 -6.92 18.39 -4.01
N ARG A 14 -7.23 19.29 -3.07
CA ARG A 14 -7.57 18.88 -1.69
C ARG A 14 -8.77 17.95 -1.64
N ALA A 15 -9.82 18.23 -2.41
CA ALA A 15 -10.98 17.36 -2.51
C ALA A 15 -10.62 15.99 -3.10
N ARG A 16 -9.76 15.95 -4.14
CA ARG A 16 -9.26 14.70 -4.72
C ARG A 16 -8.42 13.89 -3.72
N ASP A 17 -7.53 14.56 -2.98
CA ASP A 17 -6.69 13.92 -1.97
C ASP A 17 -7.53 13.32 -0.85
N LEU A 18 -8.65 13.96 -0.47
CA LEU A 18 -9.60 13.38 0.46
C LEU A 18 -10.24 12.10 -0.10
N ILE A 19 -10.64 12.09 -1.38
CA ILE A 19 -11.14 10.87 -2.03
C ILE A 19 -10.08 9.76 -2.00
N ASP A 20 -8.82 10.11 -2.26
CA ASP A 20 -7.73 9.14 -2.33
C ASP A 20 -7.33 8.55 -0.97
N ARG A 21 -7.56 9.28 0.12
CA ARG A 21 -7.31 8.82 1.50
C ARG A 21 -8.48 8.03 2.07
N SER A 22 -9.71 8.48 1.81
CA SER A 22 -10.93 7.93 2.41
C SER A 22 -11.77 7.12 1.41
N TYR A 23 -11.16 6.51 0.40
CA TYR A 23 -11.88 5.82 -0.68
C TYR A 23 -12.81 4.71 -0.18
N ALA A 24 -12.50 4.06 0.94
CA ALA A 24 -13.28 2.95 1.49
C ALA A 24 -14.57 3.42 2.18
N GLU A 25 -14.63 4.68 2.59
CA GLU A 25 -15.77 5.24 3.32
C GLU A 25 -16.87 5.70 2.36
N PRO A 26 -18.14 5.75 2.82
CA PRO A 26 -19.22 6.37 2.07
C PRO A 26 -18.97 7.88 1.94
N LEU A 27 -18.37 8.28 0.81
CA LEU A 27 -18.10 9.68 0.51
C LEU A 27 -19.27 10.33 -0.22
N ASP A 28 -19.86 11.34 0.41
CA ASP A 28 -20.87 12.18 -0.21
C ASP A 28 -20.26 13.35 -1.00
N THR A 29 -20.89 13.68 -2.12
CA THR A 29 -20.43 14.75 -3.01
C THR A 29 -20.55 16.13 -2.34
N ALA A 30 -21.53 16.34 -1.45
CA ALA A 30 -21.64 17.61 -0.73
C ALA A 30 -20.47 17.80 0.26
N SER A 31 -20.00 16.73 0.88
CA SER A 31 -18.81 16.77 1.75
C SER A 31 -17.55 17.15 0.98
N LEU A 32 -17.35 16.60 -0.22
CA LEU A 32 -16.22 16.97 -1.10
C LEU A 32 -16.31 18.43 -1.55
N ALA A 33 -17.51 18.89 -1.89
CA ALA A 33 -17.74 20.28 -2.30
C ALA A 33 -17.44 21.28 -1.18
N ARG A 34 -17.79 20.93 0.08
CA ARG A 34 -17.45 21.74 1.27
C ARG A 34 -15.93 21.88 1.44
N VAL A 35 -15.16 20.81 1.25
CA VAL A 35 -13.69 20.85 1.32
C VAL A 35 -13.08 21.72 0.23
N ALA A 36 -13.70 21.75 -0.95
CA ALA A 36 -13.29 22.64 -2.04
C ALA A 36 -13.81 24.09 -1.89
N HIS A 37 -14.60 24.40 -0.85
CA HIS A 37 -15.32 25.67 -0.69
C HIS A 37 -16.18 26.05 -1.90
N MET A 38 -16.93 25.07 -2.43
CA MET A 38 -17.81 25.23 -3.58
C MET A 38 -19.20 24.67 -3.29
N SER A 39 -20.21 25.13 -4.03
CA SER A 39 -21.50 24.43 -4.09
C SER A 39 -21.36 23.12 -4.86
N SER A 40 -22.19 22.11 -4.53
CA SER A 40 -22.09 20.76 -5.11
C SER A 40 -22.13 20.76 -6.65
N SER A 41 -23.05 21.52 -7.25
CA SER A 41 -23.18 21.60 -8.71
C SER A 41 -21.97 22.27 -9.37
N HIS A 42 -21.42 23.32 -8.74
CA HIS A 42 -20.23 23.98 -9.23
C HIS A 42 -19.02 23.04 -9.13
N PHE A 43 -18.85 22.38 -7.98
CA PHE A 43 -17.81 21.40 -7.74
C PHE A 43 -17.80 20.27 -8.78
N ILE A 44 -18.94 19.62 -9.04
CA ILE A 44 -19.02 18.53 -10.02
C ILE A 44 -18.56 18.99 -11.41
N ARG A 45 -19.01 20.17 -11.85
CA ARG A 45 -18.65 20.73 -13.16
C ARG A 45 -17.16 21.04 -13.24
N ARG A 46 -16.58 21.67 -12.21
CA ARG A 46 -15.16 22.04 -12.18
C ARG A 46 -14.25 20.84 -12.01
N PHE A 47 -14.63 19.90 -11.16
CA PHE A 47 -13.92 18.64 -10.98
C PHE A 47 -13.83 17.88 -12.31
N ARG A 48 -14.94 17.76 -13.05
CA ARG A 48 -14.93 17.16 -14.38
C ARG A 48 -14.09 17.94 -15.38
N ALA A 49 -14.16 19.27 -15.36
CA ALA A 49 -13.37 20.11 -16.28
C ALA A 49 -11.85 19.98 -16.04
N VAL A 50 -11.43 19.76 -14.78
CA VAL A 50 -10.01 19.67 -14.41
C VAL A 50 -9.47 18.23 -14.48
N PHE A 51 -10.25 17.24 -14.05
CA PHE A 51 -9.80 15.83 -13.96
C PHE A 51 -10.39 14.91 -15.04
N GLY A 52 -11.27 15.41 -15.91
CA GLY A 52 -11.85 14.67 -17.02
C GLY A 52 -13.06 13.79 -16.68
N GLU A 53 -13.33 13.55 -15.40
CA GLU A 53 -14.43 12.68 -14.95
C GLU A 53 -15.19 13.25 -13.75
N THR A 54 -16.37 12.70 -13.45
CA THR A 54 -17.14 13.14 -12.28
C THR A 54 -16.55 12.59 -10.98
N PRO A 55 -16.73 13.26 -9.82
CA PRO A 55 -16.21 12.77 -8.54
C PRO A 55 -16.64 11.33 -8.20
N ARG A 56 -17.88 10.97 -8.53
CA ARG A 56 -18.42 9.62 -8.30
C ARG A 56 -17.72 8.56 -9.15
N HIS A 57 -17.45 8.86 -10.42
CA HIS A 57 -16.75 7.96 -11.33
C HIS A 57 -15.28 7.81 -10.92
N TYR A 58 -14.63 8.93 -10.55
CA TYR A 58 -13.28 8.92 -9.99
C TYR A 58 -13.19 7.99 -8.76
N LEU A 59 -14.11 8.13 -7.80
CA LEU A 59 -14.15 7.26 -6.62
C LEU A 59 -14.31 5.78 -6.98
N GLN A 60 -15.23 5.44 -7.90
CA GLN A 60 -15.41 4.06 -8.35
C GLN A 60 -14.13 3.48 -8.97
N ARG A 61 -13.47 4.26 -9.83
CA ARG A 61 -12.20 3.89 -10.43
C ARG A 61 -11.11 3.66 -9.37
N ARG A 62 -10.99 4.58 -8.41
CA ARG A 62 -10.02 4.44 -7.30
C ARG A 62 -10.28 3.21 -6.43
N ARG A 63 -11.54 2.90 -6.12
CA ARG A 63 -11.90 1.67 -5.39
C ARG A 63 -11.51 0.42 -6.17
N VAL A 64 -11.76 0.39 -7.47
CA VAL A 64 -11.37 -0.73 -8.34
C VAL A 64 -9.85 -0.87 -8.46
N GLU A 65 -9.10 0.23 -8.57
CA GLU A 65 -7.63 0.20 -8.57
C GLU A 65 -7.07 -0.39 -7.27
N ARG A 66 -7.64 0.01 -6.12
CA ARG A 66 -7.28 -0.55 -4.81
C ARG A 66 -7.64 -2.03 -4.70
N ALA A 67 -8.80 -2.43 -5.22
CA ALA A 67 -9.18 -3.84 -5.29
C ALA A 67 -8.23 -4.66 -6.17
N CYS A 68 -7.82 -4.12 -7.31
CA CYS A 68 -6.82 -4.76 -8.18
C CYS A 68 -5.50 -4.95 -7.46
N ALA A 69 -5.03 -3.95 -6.70
CA ALA A 69 -3.82 -4.09 -5.90
C ALA A 69 -3.94 -5.24 -4.88
N ALA A 70 -5.04 -5.29 -4.12
CA ALA A 70 -5.29 -6.36 -3.16
C ALA A 70 -5.37 -7.75 -3.82
N LEU A 71 -6.03 -7.84 -4.98
CA LEU A 71 -6.15 -9.09 -5.73
C LEU A 71 -4.80 -9.65 -6.19
N ARG A 72 -3.79 -8.78 -6.41
CA ARG A 72 -2.43 -9.16 -6.81
C ARG A 72 -1.53 -9.54 -5.64
N THR A 73 -1.71 -8.89 -4.49
CA THR A 73 -0.80 -9.03 -3.35
C THR A 73 -1.28 -10.02 -2.30
N THR A 74 -2.58 -10.31 -2.23
CA THR A 74 -3.16 -11.14 -1.17
C THR A 74 -4.02 -12.29 -1.71
N THR A 75 -4.18 -13.31 -0.87
CA THR A 75 -5.08 -14.47 -1.10
C THR A 75 -6.49 -14.25 -0.55
N THR A 76 -6.78 -13.07 0.00
CA THR A 76 -8.07 -12.69 0.62
C THR A 76 -9.24 -12.97 -0.34
N PRO A 77 -10.38 -13.52 0.12
CA PRO A 77 -11.52 -13.78 -0.76
C PRO A 77 -12.08 -12.47 -1.36
N VAL A 78 -12.63 -12.57 -2.57
CA VAL A 78 -13.12 -11.41 -3.34
C VAL A 78 -14.22 -10.66 -2.60
N THR A 79 -15.04 -11.36 -1.82
CA THR A 79 -16.09 -10.79 -0.96
C THR A 79 -15.53 -9.80 0.05
N ASP A 80 -14.43 -10.14 0.69
CA ASP A 80 -13.84 -9.32 1.74
C ASP A 80 -13.08 -8.15 1.15
N ILE A 81 -12.44 -8.36 -0.02
CA ILE A 81 -11.86 -7.26 -0.80
C ILE A 81 -12.94 -6.25 -1.18
N ALA A 82 -14.08 -6.69 -1.70
CA ALA A 82 -15.19 -5.80 -2.07
C ALA A 82 -15.65 -4.92 -0.90
N ARG A 83 -15.81 -5.52 0.29
CA ARG A 83 -16.15 -4.78 1.52
C ARG A 83 -15.04 -3.82 1.94
N SER A 84 -13.78 -4.25 1.90
CA SER A 84 -12.63 -3.44 2.31
C SER A 84 -12.43 -2.18 1.47
N VAL A 85 -12.84 -2.20 0.20
CA VAL A 85 -12.76 -1.03 -0.70
C VAL A 85 -14.05 -0.20 -0.70
N GLY A 86 -15.03 -0.52 0.15
CA GLY A 86 -16.23 0.28 0.36
C GLY A 86 -17.46 -0.09 -0.47
N TYR A 87 -17.56 -1.30 -1.02
CA TYR A 87 -18.80 -1.81 -1.60
C TYR A 87 -19.61 -2.61 -0.59
N GLU A 88 -20.89 -2.28 -0.47
CA GLU A 88 -21.84 -3.02 0.37
C GLU A 88 -22.23 -4.37 -0.25
N SER A 89 -22.34 -4.41 -1.59
CA SER A 89 -22.78 -5.58 -2.35
C SER A 89 -21.75 -6.04 -3.36
N LEU A 90 -21.48 -7.36 -3.36
CA LEU A 90 -20.61 -8.02 -4.32
C LEU A 90 -21.11 -7.86 -5.77
N GLY A 91 -22.43 -7.82 -5.98
CA GLY A 91 -23.00 -7.67 -7.32
C GLY A 91 -22.67 -6.32 -7.95
N THR A 92 -22.77 -5.25 -7.17
CA THR A 92 -22.38 -3.89 -7.62
C THR A 92 -20.89 -3.81 -7.88
N PHE A 93 -20.08 -4.36 -6.98
CA PHE A 93 -18.63 -4.45 -7.17
C PHE A 93 -18.28 -5.19 -8.45
N GLY A 94 -18.82 -6.39 -8.67
CA GLY A 94 -18.51 -7.22 -9.84
C GLY A 94 -18.84 -6.52 -11.17
N ARG A 95 -20.00 -5.86 -11.25
CA ARG A 95 -20.40 -5.08 -12.44
C ARG A 95 -19.46 -3.89 -12.67
N THR A 96 -19.20 -3.08 -11.65
CA THR A 96 -18.30 -1.92 -11.77
C THR A 96 -16.87 -2.33 -12.08
N PHE A 97 -16.37 -3.38 -11.45
CA PHE A 97 -15.04 -3.93 -11.71
C PHE A 97 -14.93 -4.41 -13.16
N THR A 98 -15.90 -5.18 -13.64
CA THR A 98 -15.89 -5.67 -15.02
C THR A 98 -16.03 -4.54 -16.03
N ALA A 99 -16.83 -3.51 -15.75
CA ALA A 99 -16.96 -2.34 -16.61
C ALA A 99 -15.65 -1.54 -16.73
N ILE A 100 -14.84 -1.48 -15.66
CA ILE A 100 -13.60 -0.70 -15.63
C ILE A 100 -12.39 -1.51 -16.12
N ILE A 101 -12.31 -2.81 -15.76
CA ILE A 101 -11.15 -3.67 -16.03
C ILE A 101 -11.36 -4.57 -17.25
N GLY A 102 -12.61 -4.81 -17.67
CA GLY A 102 -12.95 -5.67 -18.81
C GLY A 102 -13.01 -7.17 -18.48
N CYS A 103 -12.72 -7.59 -17.25
CA CYS A 103 -12.88 -8.98 -16.81
C CYS A 103 -13.32 -9.06 -15.35
N SER A 104 -13.82 -10.23 -14.93
CA SER A 104 -14.26 -10.42 -13.54
C SER A 104 -13.08 -10.41 -12.55
N PRO A 105 -13.31 -10.08 -11.26
CA PRO A 105 -12.27 -10.06 -10.23
C PRO A 105 -11.53 -11.40 -10.08
N THR A 106 -12.25 -12.52 -10.15
CA THR A 106 -11.68 -13.86 -10.06
C THR A 106 -10.82 -14.19 -11.28
N ALA A 107 -11.28 -13.82 -12.48
CA ALA A 107 -10.48 -13.98 -13.70
C ALA A 107 -9.22 -13.10 -13.67
N TYR A 108 -9.34 -11.87 -13.15
CA TYR A 108 -8.21 -10.96 -12.96
C TYR A 108 -7.15 -11.58 -12.04
N ARG A 109 -7.53 -12.11 -10.87
CA ARG A 109 -6.60 -12.80 -9.95
C ARG A 109 -5.86 -13.95 -10.61
N ARG A 110 -6.55 -14.78 -11.42
CA ARG A 110 -5.92 -15.90 -12.12
C ARG A 110 -4.90 -15.47 -13.17
N ARG A 111 -5.07 -14.29 -13.77
CA ARG A 111 -4.17 -13.75 -14.80
C ARG A 111 -2.91 -13.12 -14.23
N VAL A 112 -3.00 -12.54 -13.03
CA VAL A 112 -1.89 -11.80 -12.46
C VAL A 112 -1.10 -12.68 -11.52
N SER A 113 0.02 -13.19 -12.02
CA SER A 113 1.09 -13.72 -11.17
C SER A 113 1.86 -12.55 -10.54
N PRO A 114 2.18 -12.60 -9.24
CA PRO A 114 3.14 -11.68 -8.65
C PRO A 114 4.44 -11.73 -9.45
N VAL A 115 4.87 -10.60 -10.00
CA VAL A 115 6.18 -10.53 -10.67
C VAL A 115 7.27 -10.82 -9.63
N PRO A 116 8.09 -11.86 -9.82
CA PRO A 116 9.16 -12.16 -8.88
C PRO A 116 10.19 -11.05 -8.95
N VAL A 117 10.33 -10.30 -7.86
CA VAL A 117 11.39 -9.29 -7.74
C VAL A 117 12.73 -10.04 -7.66
N PRO A 118 13.73 -9.74 -8.52
CA PRO A 118 14.99 -10.46 -8.46
C PRO A 118 15.65 -10.32 -7.08
N GLY A 119 16.28 -11.39 -6.60
CA GLY A 119 16.88 -11.41 -5.26
C GLY A 119 17.92 -10.31 -5.01
N CYS A 120 18.61 -9.84 -6.07
CA CYS A 120 19.54 -8.72 -5.98
C CYS A 120 18.83 -7.40 -5.62
N PHE A 121 17.63 -7.14 -6.13
CA PHE A 121 16.82 -5.98 -5.75
C PHE A 121 16.37 -6.11 -4.31
N VAL A 122 15.82 -7.27 -3.91
CA VAL A 122 15.38 -7.50 -2.52
C VAL A 122 16.54 -7.24 -1.56
N ARG A 123 17.71 -7.87 -1.78
CA ARG A 123 18.92 -7.66 -0.95
C ARG A 123 19.38 -6.20 -0.91
N ARG A 124 19.26 -5.45 -2.01
CA ARG A 124 19.64 -4.03 -2.06
C ARG A 124 18.65 -3.14 -1.28
N TRP A 125 17.35 -3.41 -1.39
CA TRP A 125 16.27 -2.64 -0.75
C TRP A 125 16.09 -2.97 0.73
N THR A 126 16.31 -4.23 1.13
CA THR A 126 16.22 -4.67 2.51
C THR A 126 17.57 -4.66 3.23
N ARG A 127 18.64 -4.16 2.58
CA ARG A 127 19.93 -3.98 3.22
C ARG A 127 19.72 -3.07 4.45
N PRO A 128 20.03 -3.52 5.67
CA PRO A 128 19.93 -2.67 6.84
C PRO A 128 20.85 -1.46 6.62
N VAL A 129 20.23 -0.27 6.53
CA VAL A 129 20.96 0.98 6.54
C VAL A 129 21.34 1.20 7.99
N ASN A 130 22.62 1.08 8.28
CA ASN A 130 23.10 1.45 9.59
C ASN A 130 22.87 2.95 9.73
N PRO A 131 22.08 3.43 10.71
CA PRO A 131 21.98 4.86 10.94
C PRO A 131 23.40 5.40 11.24
N PRO A 132 23.73 6.63 10.81
CA PRO A 132 25.03 7.22 11.13
C PRO A 132 25.20 7.23 12.66
N GLY A 133 26.25 6.56 13.15
CA GLY A 133 26.57 6.45 14.58
C GLY A 133 26.26 5.11 15.25
N PHE A 134 25.77 4.09 14.53
CA PHE A 134 25.68 2.73 15.09
C PHE A 134 27.01 1.99 14.87
N ASP A 135 27.80 1.83 15.93
CA ASP A 135 29.00 0.98 15.90
C ASP A 135 28.64 -0.43 16.40
N PRO A 136 28.68 -1.47 15.54
CA PRO A 136 28.25 -2.82 15.92
C PRO A 136 29.03 -3.42 17.10
N LEU A 137 30.26 -2.94 17.32
CA LEU A 137 31.15 -3.40 18.39
C LEU A 137 30.75 -2.93 19.78
N ASP A 138 29.95 -1.85 19.91
CA ASP A 138 29.44 -1.37 21.21
C ASP A 138 28.34 -2.27 21.79
N SER A 139 27.71 -3.08 20.94
CA SER A 139 26.56 -3.93 21.30
C SER A 139 26.91 -5.41 21.50
N LEU A 140 28.19 -5.78 21.38
CA LEU A 140 28.63 -7.14 21.69
C LEU A 140 28.76 -7.29 23.22
N PRO A 141 28.11 -8.29 23.86
CA PRO A 141 28.45 -8.62 25.23
C PRO A 141 29.94 -8.99 25.27
N VAL A 142 30.70 -8.30 26.12
CA VAL A 142 32.12 -8.56 26.37
C VAL A 142 32.30 -10.06 26.56
N SER A 143 33.09 -10.67 25.66
CA SER A 143 33.33 -12.11 25.66
C SER A 143 34.04 -12.49 26.97
N SER A 144 33.32 -13.13 27.89
CA SER A 144 33.92 -13.79 29.05
C SER A 144 34.64 -15.04 28.56
N ASN A 145 35.98 -15.01 28.62
CA ASN A 145 36.87 -16.13 28.27
C ASN A 145 36.42 -17.45 28.90
N PHE A 146 36.37 -18.51 28.07
CA PHE A 146 36.20 -19.88 28.52
C PHE A 146 37.43 -20.72 28.13
N GLY A 147 38.17 -21.15 29.15
CA GLY A 147 38.92 -22.41 29.17
C GLY A 147 40.18 -22.50 28.29
N GLU A 148 41.29 -22.02 28.81
CA GLU A 148 42.62 -22.51 28.43
C GLU A 148 42.83 -23.89 29.07
N ALA A 149 43.02 -24.93 28.26
CA ALA A 149 43.44 -26.25 28.72
C ALA A 149 44.78 -26.57 28.04
N PRO A 150 45.89 -26.70 28.79
CA PRO A 150 47.12 -27.21 28.23
C PRO A 150 47.06 -28.74 28.18
N ALA A 151 47.30 -29.27 26.98
CA ALA A 151 47.68 -30.66 26.78
C ALA A 151 49.14 -30.84 27.22
N ASP A 152 49.42 -31.86 28.05
CA ASP A 152 50.50 -32.81 27.80
C ASP A 152 50.65 -33.87 28.90
N ALA A 153 51.04 -35.08 28.43
CA ALA A 153 51.85 -36.11 29.11
C ALA A 153 51.19 -36.87 30.31
N ALA A 154 51.40 -38.16 30.56
CA ALA A 154 52.11 -39.26 29.92
C ALA A 154 51.90 -40.53 30.81
N VAL A 155 52.00 -41.72 30.20
CA VAL A 155 52.67 -42.93 30.73
C VAL A 155 52.00 -43.81 31.84
N VAL A 156 51.67 -45.05 31.42
CA VAL A 156 52.00 -46.39 31.99
C VAL A 156 51.72 -46.69 33.48
N SER A 157 50.91 -47.72 33.79
CA SER A 157 51.35 -49.06 34.26
C SER A 157 50.27 -49.86 35.05
N SER A 158 50.12 -51.13 34.67
CA SER A 158 49.94 -52.41 35.41
C SER A 158 49.18 -52.57 36.78
N GLY A 159 48.54 -53.74 36.90
CA GLY A 159 48.27 -54.50 38.15
C GLY A 159 46.90 -54.22 38.80
N THR A 160 46.08 -55.17 39.25
CA THR A 160 46.18 -56.62 39.50
C THR A 160 44.79 -57.23 39.28
#